data_AF-W1Y8K8-F1
#
_entry.id   AF-W1Y8K8-F1
#
_cell.length_a   1.000
_cell.length_b   1.000
_cell.length_c   1.000
_cell.angle_alpha   90.00
_cell.angle_beta   90.00
_cell.angle_gamma   90.00
#
_symmetry.space_group_name_H-M   'P 1'
#
loop_
_entity.id
_entity.type
_entity.pdbx_description
1 polymer ?
#
loop_
_entity_poly.entity_id
_entity_poly.type
_entity_poly.pdbx_seq_one_letter_code
_entity_poly.pdbx_strand_id
1 'polypeptide(L)' 'ARAFNLIEKSIALEPNKMGISILKLIILYYTSPLDNAISFALNLNSQNTCNNPIITSILAMFMALKGHND' A
#
# COMPACT_ATOMS: atom_id res chain seq x y z
N ALA A 1 12.63 -11.12 2.33
CA ALA A 1 13.41 -10.35 3.35
C ALA A 1 14.20 -9.17 2.77
N ARG A 2 15.06 -9.36 1.75
CA ARG A 2 15.97 -8.30 1.26
C ARG A 2 15.28 -7.10 0.59
N ALA A 3 14.24 -7.35 -0.23
CA ALA A 3 13.50 -6.30 -0.93
C ALA A 3 12.71 -5.38 0.01
N PHE A 4 12.03 -5.96 1.02
CA PHE A 4 11.32 -5.18 2.04
C PHE A 4 12.25 -4.24 2.81
N ASN A 5 13.39 -4.75 3.27
CA ASN A 5 14.34 -3.93 4.03
C ASN A 5 14.88 -2.76 3.19
N LEU A 6 15.10 -2.97 1.88
CA LEU A 6 15.48 -1.89 0.98
C LEU A 6 14.38 -0.81 0.89
N ILE A 7 13.13 -1.23 0.77
CA ILE A 7 11.97 -0.34 0.66
C ILE A 7 11.72 0.44 1.95
N GLU A 8 11.80 -0.21 3.11
CA GLU A 8 11.68 0.47 4.41
C GLU A 8 12.75 1.57 4.54
N LYS A 9 14.00 1.28 4.13
CA LYS A 9 15.07 2.28 4.11
C LYS A 9 14.80 3.41 3.13
N SER A 10 14.27 3.12 1.94
CA SER A 10 13.91 4.14 0.96
C SER A 10 12.76 5.03 1.41
N ILE A 11 11.76 4.48 2.13
CA ILE A 11 10.68 5.26 2.76
C ILE A 11 11.24 6.13 3.88
N ALA A 12 12.16 5.61 4.70
CA ALA A 12 12.77 6.40 5.76
C ALA A 12 13.60 7.58 5.22
N LEU A 13 14.23 7.40 4.05
CA LEU A 13 15.01 8.45 3.37
C LEU A 13 14.12 9.49 2.67
N GLU A 14 13.06 9.05 2.00
CA GLU A 14 12.14 9.92 1.25
C GLU A 14 10.67 9.55 1.54
N PRO A 15 10.12 9.93 2.71
CA PRO A 15 8.80 9.47 3.17
C PRO A 15 7.65 9.95 2.29
N ASN A 16 7.86 11.06 1.58
CA ASN A 16 6.84 11.66 0.71
C ASN A 16 6.91 11.17 -0.74
N LYS A 17 7.81 10.23 -1.06
CA LYS A 17 7.99 9.74 -2.42
C LYS A 17 6.98 8.65 -2.75
N MET A 18 5.88 9.09 -3.35
CA MET A 18 4.68 8.30 -3.61
C MET A 18 4.93 6.96 -4.32
N GLY A 19 5.88 6.92 -5.27
CA GLY A 19 6.22 5.70 -6.00
C GLY A 19 6.72 4.57 -5.10
N ILE A 20 7.46 4.89 -4.03
CA ILE A 20 7.98 3.90 -3.08
C ILE A 20 6.84 3.37 -2.20
N SER A 21 5.92 4.24 -1.79
CA SER A 21 4.73 3.85 -1.03
C SER A 21 3.81 2.93 -1.83
N ILE A 22 3.59 3.22 -3.12
CA ILE A 22 2.83 2.33 -4.03
C ILE A 22 3.55 0.98 -4.19
N LEU A 23 4.88 0.98 -4.35
CA LEU A 23 5.65 -0.26 -4.45
C LEU A 23 5.53 -1.11 -3.16
N LYS A 24 5.60 -0.48 -1.98
CA LYS A 24 5.36 -1.16 -0.70
C LYS A 24 3.95 -1.77 -0.62
N LEU A 25 2.95 -1.05 -1.12
CA LEU A 25 1.55 -1.51 -1.17
C LEU A 25 1.40 -2.81 -1.96
N ILE A 26 2.00 -2.86 -3.17
CA ILE A 26 1.97 -4.04 -4.04
C ILE A 26 2.67 -5.22 -3.36
N ILE A 27 3.82 -4.99 -2.73
CA ILE A 27 4.55 -6.08 -2.07
C ILE A 27 3.77 -6.59 -0.85
N LEU A 28 3.17 -5.72 -0.04
CA LEU A 28 2.33 -6.13 1.08
C LEU A 28 1.18 -7.03 0.62
N TYR A 29 0.53 -6.69 -0.49
CA TYR A 29 -0.51 -7.55 -1.08
C TYR A 29 -0.03 -8.99 -1.38
N TYR A 30 1.20 -9.16 -1.88
CA TYR A 30 1.74 -10.49 -2.21
C TYR A 30 2.34 -11.26 -1.03
N THR A 31 2.62 -10.59 0.09
CA THR A 31 3.49 -11.16 1.13
C THR A 31 2.90 -11.13 2.53
N SER A 32 1.74 -10.48 2.70
CA SER A 32 1.05 -10.32 3.96
C SER A 32 -0.43 -10.64 3.79
N PRO A 33 -1.17 -10.91 4.88
CA PRO A 33 -2.62 -10.97 4.85
C PRO A 33 -3.22 -9.72 4.19
N LEU A 34 -4.31 -9.90 3.44
CA LEU A 34 -4.96 -8.83 2.68
C LEU A 34 -5.33 -7.63 3.57
N ASP A 35 -5.73 -7.87 4.83
CA ASP A 35 -6.04 -6.82 5.81
C ASP A 35 -4.86 -5.87 6.08
N ASN A 36 -3.63 -6.39 6.08
CA ASN A 36 -2.44 -5.55 6.28
C ASN A 36 -2.23 -4.61 5.08
N ALA A 37 -2.47 -5.11 3.87
CA ALA A 37 -2.39 -4.31 2.64
C ALA A 37 -3.50 -3.25 2.59
N ILE A 38 -4.72 -3.59 3.00
CA ILE A 38 -5.85 -2.65 3.15
C ILE A 38 -5.52 -1.56 4.17
N SER A 39 -5.04 -1.93 5.36
CA SER A 39 -4.71 -0.96 6.40
C SER A 39 -3.63 0.02 5.95
N PHE A 40 -2.62 -0.47 5.21
CA PHE A 40 -1.58 0.40 4.65
C PHE A 40 -2.12 1.31 3.53
N ALA A 41 -3.00 0.80 2.67
CA ALA A 41 -3.68 1.60 1.63
C ALA A 41 -4.50 2.74 2.21
N LEU A 42 -5.28 2.48 3.26
CA LEU A 42 -6.08 3.49 3.97
C LEU A 42 -5.20 4.56 4.58
N ASN A 43 -4.10 4.18 5.23
CA ASN A 43 -3.14 5.13 5.80
C ASN A 43 -2.55 6.03 4.70
N LEU A 44 -2.08 5.45 3.59
CA LEU A 44 -1.56 6.22 2.47
C LEU A 44 -2.60 7.17 1.84
N ASN A 45 -3.85 6.73 1.75
CA ASN A 45 -4.94 7.56 1.23
C ASN A 45 -5.27 8.72 2.17
N SER A 46 -5.14 8.52 3.49
CA SER A 46 -5.37 9.56 4.50
C SER A 46 -4.25 10.62 4.56
N GLN A 47 -3.01 10.23 4.27
CA GLN A 47 -1.84 11.14 4.31
C GLN A 47 -1.70 11.98 3.03
N ASN A 48 -2.21 11.48 1.90
CA ASN A 48 -2.22 12.23 0.66
C ASN A 48 -3.48 13.10 0.59
N THR A 49 -3.34 14.41 0.79
CA THR A 49 -4.40 15.43 0.73
C THR A 49 -5.14 15.51 -0.62
N CYS A 50 -4.71 14.75 -1.63
CA CYS A 50 -5.39 14.59 -2.91
C CYS A 50 -5.61 13.09 -3.15
N ASN A 51 -6.89 12.69 -3.27
CA ASN A 51 -7.37 11.38 -3.71
C ASN A 51 -6.52 10.83 -4.87
N ASN A 52 -5.45 10.09 -4.56
CA ASN A 52 -4.57 9.58 -5.59
C ASN A 52 -5.31 8.44 -6.30
N PRO A 53 -5.58 8.54 -7.60
CA PRO A 53 -6.42 7.57 -8.31
C PRO A 53 -5.84 6.16 -8.28
N ILE A 54 -4.50 6.02 -8.20
CA ILE A 54 -3.84 4.72 -8.09
C ILE A 54 -4.14 4.09 -6.72
N ILE A 55 -3.97 4.85 -5.64
CA ILE A 55 -4.24 4.37 -4.27
C ILE A 55 -5.73 3.99 -4.13
N THR A 56 -6.63 4.85 -4.61
CA THR A 56 -8.07 4.59 -4.58
C THR A 56 -8.45 3.34 -5.38
N SER A 57 -7.87 3.14 -6.56
CA SER A 57 -8.13 1.96 -7.39
C SER A 57 -7.64 0.67 -6.73
N ILE A 58 -6.45 0.70 -6.12
CA ILE A 58 -5.90 -0.45 -5.40
C ILE A 58 -6.74 -0.75 -4.15
N LEU A 59 -7.17 0.27 -3.41
CA LEU A 59 -8.04 0.08 -2.25
C LEU A 59 -9.38 -0.54 -2.65
N ALA A 60 -10.00 -0.08 -3.74
CA ALA A 60 -11.23 -0.66 -4.27
C ALA A 60 -11.03 -2.13 -4.67
N MET A 61 -9.92 -2.46 -5.35
CA MET A 61 -9.55 -3.83 -5.68
C MET A 61 -9.40 -4.70 -4.43
N PHE A 62 -8.71 -4.23 -3.39
CA PHE A 62 -8.54 -5.00 -2.15
C PHE A 62 -9.86 -5.22 -1.41
N MET A 63 -10.74 -4.22 -1.36
CA MET A 63 -12.07 -4.37 -0.74
C MET A 63 -12.93 -5.37 -1.51
N ALA A 64 -12.90 -5.36 -2.85
CA ALA A 64 -13.59 -6.34 -3.68
C ALA A 64 -13.06 -7.77 -3.44
N LEU A 65 -11.73 -7.93 -3.35
CA LEU A 65 -11.10 -9.22 -3.04
C LEU A 65 -11.48 -9.71 -1.64
N LYS A 66 -11.56 -8.82 -0.64
CA LYS A 66 -11.97 -9.18 0.72
C LYS A 66 -13.41 -9.68 0.73
N GLY A 67 -14.35 -8.91 0.16
CA GLY A 67 -15.76 -9.30 0.11
C GLY A 67 -16.07 -10.53 -0.75
N HIS A 68 -15.13 -10.97 -1.61
CA HIS A 68 -15.25 -12.26 -2.32
C HIS A 68 -14.87 -13.45 -1.42
N ASN A 69 -14.01 -13.24 -0.42
CA ASN A 69 -13.49 -14.28 0.46
C ASN A 69 -14.29 -14.42 1.77
N ASP A 70 -15.21 -13.48 2.05
CA ASP A 70 -16.15 -13.50 3.18
C ASP A 70 -17.48 -14.18 2.79
#